data_AF-A0A2S8FFG6-F1
#
_entry.id   AF-A0A2S8FFG6-F1
#
_cell.length_a   1.000
_cell.length_b   1.000
_cell.length_c   1.000
_cell.angle_alpha   90.00
_cell.angle_beta   90.00
_cell.angle_gamma   90.00
#
_symmetry.space_group_name_H-M   'P 1'
#
loop_
_entity.id
_entity.type
_entity.pdbx_description
1 polymer ?
#
loop_
_entity_poly.entity_id
_entity_poly.type
_entity_poly.pdbx_seq_one_letter_code
_entity_poly.pdbx_strand_id
1 'polypeptide(L)'
;MAFKQNNLTSDSRFRRMLGVGMLLLTSLVAVGCGQQQIDSEVPLPPDGVEMLRNFLTQVADPDKPMPQMFGIEPAFADAMRHAPDQVAPLKPMCSRLKSAGSDKQRRKIASEMLEKLPKT
;
A
#
# COMPACT_ATOMS: atom_id res chain seq x y z
N MET A 1 -19.87 -33.80 45.67
CA MET A 1 -18.41 -33.70 45.90
C MET A 1 -17.75 -34.89 45.20
N ALA A 2 -16.83 -34.67 44.26
CA ALA A 2 -16.01 -35.73 43.69
C ALA A 2 -14.62 -35.16 43.34
N PHE A 3 -13.60 -35.88 43.78
CA PHE A 3 -12.19 -35.49 43.87
C PHE A 3 -11.42 -35.73 42.56
N LYS A 4 -10.30 -35.02 42.45
CA LYS A 4 -9.30 -34.94 41.37
C LYS A 4 -8.19 -35.99 41.51
N GLN A 5 -7.66 -36.51 40.39
CA GLN A 5 -6.24 -36.87 40.10
C GLN A 5 -6.17 -37.48 38.68
N ASN A 6 -5.56 -36.86 37.65
CA ASN A 6 -4.14 -36.63 37.31
C ASN A 6 -3.48 -37.77 36.48
N ASN A 7 -3.11 -37.41 35.23
CA ASN A 7 -1.96 -37.84 34.41
C ASN A 7 -1.71 -39.34 34.13
N LEU A 8 -1.52 -39.69 32.85
CA LEU A 8 -0.23 -40.20 32.32
C LEU A 8 -0.28 -40.37 30.78
N THR A 9 0.50 -39.54 30.08
CA THR A 9 1.43 -39.86 28.97
C THR A 9 1.25 -41.16 28.19
N SER A 10 1.23 -41.08 26.84
CA SER A 10 2.29 -41.66 25.98
C SER A 10 1.98 -41.44 24.49
N ASP A 11 2.48 -40.32 23.96
CA ASP A 11 2.59 -40.06 22.53
C ASP A 11 3.87 -40.76 22.03
N SER A 12 3.75 -41.69 21.07
CA SER A 12 4.81 -42.10 20.11
C SER A 12 4.51 -43.48 19.50
N ARG A 13 4.85 -43.61 18.21
CA ARG A 13 4.99 -44.82 17.37
C ARG A 13 3.70 -45.26 16.67
N PHE A 14 3.57 -44.96 15.35
CA PHE A 14 3.35 -45.99 14.31
C PHE A 14 3.00 -45.50 12.89
N ARG A 15 2.92 -44.20 12.57
CA ARG A 15 2.66 -43.77 11.17
C ARG A 15 3.93 -43.71 10.32
N ARG A 16 4.55 -44.88 10.10
CA ARG A 16 5.54 -45.16 9.05
C ARG A 16 4.89 -46.11 8.04
N MET A 17 4.64 -45.64 6.82
CA MET A 17 4.46 -46.40 5.55
C MET A 17 4.04 -45.34 4.52
N LEU A 18 4.93 -44.63 3.82
CA LEU A 18 5.75 -45.10 2.70
C LEU A 18 4.97 -46.00 1.74
N GLY A 19 4.59 -45.45 0.58
CA GLY A 19 4.81 -46.18 -0.67
C GLY A 19 3.68 -46.18 -1.70
N VAL A 20 3.80 -45.25 -2.66
CA VAL A 20 3.70 -45.48 -4.10
C VAL A 20 2.37 -45.98 -4.69
N GLY A 21 1.79 -45.16 -5.57
CA GLY A 21 1.37 -45.66 -6.88
C GLY A 21 0.03 -45.14 -7.39
N MET A 22 0.10 -44.41 -8.52
CA MET A 22 -0.95 -44.29 -9.54
C MET A 22 -2.19 -43.46 -9.11
N LEU A 23 -2.85 -42.63 -9.90
CA LEU A 23 -2.89 -42.27 -11.32
C LEU A 23 -4.12 -41.33 -11.33
N LEU A 24 -4.05 -40.05 -11.71
CA LEU A 24 -4.47 -39.55 -13.02
C LEU A 24 -5.09 -38.16 -12.80
N LEU A 25 -4.63 -37.20 -13.60
CA LEU A 25 -5.42 -36.25 -14.40
C LEU A 25 -6.55 -35.45 -13.75
N THR A 26 -6.44 -34.12 -13.96
CA THR A 26 -7.46 -33.13 -14.39
C THR A 26 -7.42 -31.89 -13.49
N SER A 27 -6.78 -30.81 -13.94
CA SER A 27 -7.38 -29.69 -14.72
C SER A 27 -7.39 -28.43 -13.83
N LEU A 28 -6.48 -27.49 -14.08
CA LEU A 28 -6.78 -26.21 -14.75
C LEU A 28 -7.70 -25.27 -13.95
N VAL A 29 -7.10 -24.41 -13.13
CA VAL A 29 -7.30 -22.94 -13.09
C VAL A 29 -6.24 -22.37 -12.13
N ALA A 30 -5.13 -21.78 -12.60
CA ALA A 30 -5.05 -20.41 -13.13
C ALA A 30 -5.59 -19.36 -12.13
N VAL A 31 -4.73 -18.87 -11.24
CA VAL A 31 -4.31 -17.46 -11.20
C VAL A 31 -2.88 -17.44 -10.69
N GLY A 32 -1.91 -17.59 -11.59
CA GLY A 32 -0.63 -16.97 -11.31
C GLY A 32 -0.94 -15.48 -11.16
N CYS A 33 -0.67 -14.90 -9.98
CA CYS A 33 -0.54 -13.45 -9.88
C CYS A 33 0.55 -13.10 -10.87
N GLY A 34 0.12 -12.72 -12.08
CA GLY A 34 0.97 -12.15 -13.09
C GLY A 34 1.76 -11.08 -12.37
N GLN A 35 3.07 -11.25 -12.40
CA GLN A 35 3.99 -10.15 -12.26
C GLN A 35 3.61 -9.19 -13.40
N GLN A 36 2.65 -8.33 -13.10
CA GLN A 36 2.23 -7.26 -13.96
C GLN A 36 3.45 -6.33 -13.91
N GLN A 37 4.38 -6.58 -14.82
CA GLN A 37 5.38 -5.64 -15.25
C GLN A 37 4.58 -4.50 -15.83
N ILE A 38 4.13 -3.62 -14.94
CA ILE A 38 3.59 -2.33 -15.32
C ILE A 38 4.83 -1.57 -15.77
N ASP A 39 5.19 -1.80 -17.03
CA ASP A 39 5.96 -0.88 -17.85
C ASP A 39 5.07 0.35 -18.06
N SER A 40 4.72 1.02 -16.97
CA SER A 40 4.33 2.41 -17.05
C SER A 40 5.63 3.17 -17.00
N GLU A 41 6.16 3.47 -18.19
CA GLU A 41 6.63 4.81 -18.46
C GLU A 41 5.48 5.79 -18.12
N VAL A 42 5.22 5.97 -16.83
CA VAL A 42 4.71 7.24 -16.35
C VAL A 42 5.88 8.16 -16.63
N PRO A 43 5.78 9.14 -17.55
CA PRO A 43 6.84 10.11 -17.72
C PRO A 43 7.06 10.71 -16.34
N LEU A 44 8.20 10.38 -15.72
CA LEU A 44 8.61 10.96 -14.45
C LEU A 44 8.63 12.47 -14.71
N PRO A 45 7.74 13.24 -14.06
CA PRO A 45 7.78 14.68 -14.20
C PRO A 45 9.20 15.14 -13.88
N PRO A 46 9.74 16.08 -14.67
CA PRO A 46 11.11 16.56 -14.50
C PRO A 46 11.34 17.20 -13.12
N ASP A 47 10.27 17.47 -12.37
CA ASP A 47 10.29 18.03 -11.03
C ASP A 47 9.42 17.19 -10.06
N GLY A 48 10.02 16.72 -8.97
CA GLY A 48 9.29 16.03 -7.90
C GLY A 48 8.16 16.85 -7.29
N VAL A 49 8.25 18.18 -7.32
CA VAL A 49 7.19 19.09 -6.89
C VAL A 49 5.96 18.99 -7.81
N GLU A 50 6.16 18.84 -9.12
CA GLU A 50 5.06 18.63 -10.07
C GLU A 50 4.38 17.27 -9.87
N MET A 51 5.14 16.21 -9.58
CA MET A 51 4.55 14.91 -9.18
C MET A 51 3.62 15.06 -7.99
N LEU A 52 4.13 15.70 -6.93
CA LEU A 52 3.37 15.92 -5.71
C LEU A 52 2.12 16.76 -5.98
N ARG A 53 2.24 17.83 -6.77
CA ARG A 53 1.11 18.67 -7.19
C ARG A 53 0.08 17.89 -7.99
N ASN A 54 0.50 17.07 -8.96
CA ASN A 54 -0.41 16.26 -9.77
C ASN A 54 -1.16 15.23 -8.93
N PHE A 55 -0.47 14.57 -8.00
CA PHE A 55 -1.10 13.62 -7.08
C PHE A 55 -2.12 14.32 -6.19
N LEU A 56 -1.74 15.44 -5.54
CA LEU A 56 -2.64 16.19 -4.67
C LEU A 56 -3.83 16.76 -5.43
N THR A 57 -3.67 17.14 -6.69
CA THR A 57 -4.77 17.60 -7.57
C THR A 57 -5.78 16.47 -7.80
N GLN A 58 -5.32 15.25 -8.06
CA GLN A 58 -6.22 14.09 -8.18
C GLN A 58 -6.93 13.75 -6.87
N VAL A 59 -6.23 13.86 -5.73
CA VAL A 59 -6.84 13.64 -4.41
C VAL A 59 -7.88 14.72 -4.09
N ALA A 60 -7.60 15.98 -4.41
CA ALA A 60 -8.47 17.12 -4.11
C ALA A 60 -9.73 17.16 -4.99
N ASP A 61 -9.68 16.58 -6.19
CA ASP A 61 -10.77 16.60 -7.18
C ASP A 61 -11.98 15.77 -6.74
N PRO A 62 -13.11 16.39 -6.37
CA PRO A 62 -14.28 15.69 -5.83
C PRO A 62 -14.97 14.78 -6.87
N ASP A 63 -14.79 15.07 -8.16
CA ASP A 63 -15.44 14.37 -9.27
C ASP A 63 -14.67 13.11 -9.70
N LYS A 64 -13.43 12.96 -9.23
CA LYS A 64 -12.59 11.79 -9.48
C LYS A 64 -12.62 10.79 -8.32
N PRO A 65 -12.51 9.47 -8.60
CA PRO A 65 -12.33 8.49 -7.54
C PRO A 65 -11.07 8.79 -6.73
N MET A 66 -11.10 8.52 -5.42
CA MET A 66 -9.94 8.71 -4.55
C MET A 66 -8.77 7.83 -5.03
N PRO A 67 -7.61 8.41 -5.42
CA PRO A 67 -6.48 7.61 -5.84
C PRO A 67 -5.89 6.83 -4.66
N GLN A 68 -5.13 5.78 -4.97
CA GLN A 68 -4.44 5.02 -3.94
C GLN A 68 -3.37 5.89 -3.26
N MET A 69 -3.35 5.85 -1.92
CA MET A 69 -2.43 6.69 -1.14
C MET A 69 -0.97 6.25 -1.18
N PHE A 70 -0.64 5.11 -1.78
CA PHE A 70 0.75 4.63 -1.91
C PHE A 70 1.65 5.56 -2.72
N GLY A 71 1.08 6.32 -3.67
CA GLY A 71 1.83 7.24 -4.53
C GLY A 71 2.31 8.53 -3.84
N ILE A 72 1.79 8.87 -2.65
CA ILE A 72 2.13 10.14 -1.99
C ILE A 72 3.56 10.16 -1.44
N GLU A 73 4.03 9.05 -0.87
CA GLU A 73 5.37 8.98 -0.27
C GLU A 73 6.50 9.11 -1.29
N PRO A 74 6.51 8.37 -2.42
CA PRO A 74 7.53 8.57 -3.43
C PRO A 74 7.48 9.98 -4.02
N ALA A 75 6.28 10.51 -4.30
CA ALA A 75 6.14 11.88 -4.81
C ALA A 75 6.64 12.94 -3.81
N PHE A 76 6.34 12.77 -2.52
CA PHE A 76 6.79 13.68 -1.47
C PHE A 76 8.30 13.58 -1.24
N ALA A 77 8.86 12.37 -1.24
CA ALA A 77 10.29 12.15 -1.09
C ALA A 77 11.08 12.75 -2.26
N ASP A 78 10.53 12.66 -3.47
CA ASP A 78 11.14 13.25 -4.65
C ASP A 78 11.06 14.78 -4.63
N ALA A 79 9.90 15.34 -4.29
CA ALA A 79 9.73 16.78 -4.08
C ALA A 79 10.68 17.33 -3.00
N MET A 80 10.89 16.59 -1.91
CA MET A 80 11.85 16.93 -0.85
C MET A 80 13.30 16.96 -1.32
N ARG A 81 13.68 16.17 -2.33
CA ARG A 81 15.05 16.20 -2.90
C ARG A 81 15.30 17.43 -3.75
N HIS A 82 14.28 17.87 -4.50
CA HIS A 82 14.38 18.99 -5.44
C HIS A 82 14.13 20.34 -4.77
N ALA A 83 13.16 20.43 -3.85
CA ALA A 83 12.76 21.67 -3.20
C ALA A 83 12.58 21.48 -1.68
N PRO A 84 13.65 21.12 -0.93
CA PRO A 84 13.55 20.81 0.50
C PRO A 84 12.96 21.95 1.32
N ASP A 85 13.35 23.20 1.08
CA ASP A 85 12.87 24.37 1.84
C ASP A 85 11.37 24.62 1.66
N GLN A 86 10.83 24.24 0.51
CA GLN A 86 9.43 24.47 0.13
C GLN A 86 8.54 23.28 0.56
N VAL A 87 9.09 22.07 0.54
CA VAL A 87 8.34 20.83 0.80
C VAL A 87 8.45 20.38 2.26
N ALA A 88 9.55 20.67 2.96
CA ALA A 88 9.73 20.28 4.37
C ALA A 88 8.59 20.76 5.30
N PRO A 89 8.06 22.00 5.16
CA PRO A 89 6.92 22.47 5.96
C PRO A 89 5.64 21.64 5.75
N LEU A 90 5.52 20.91 4.64
CA LEU A 90 4.35 20.11 4.30
C LEU A 90 4.40 18.70 4.87
N LYS A 91 5.53 18.28 5.45
CA LYS A 91 5.72 16.93 6.01
C LYS A 91 4.65 16.52 7.04
N PRO A 92 4.23 17.39 7.99
CA PRO A 92 3.13 17.07 8.90
C PRO A 92 1.79 16.85 8.18
N MET A 93 1.56 17.59 7.08
CA MET A 93 0.33 17.47 6.28
C MET A 93 0.33 16.17 5.47
N CYS A 94 1.48 15.76 4.93
CA CYS A 94 1.64 14.47 4.26
C CYS A 94 1.30 13.30 5.21
N SER A 95 1.77 13.35 6.46
CA SER A 95 1.40 12.36 7.49
C SER A 95 -0.11 12.34 7.77
N ARG A 96 -0.73 13.51 7.96
CA ARG A 96 -2.18 13.65 8.15
C ARG A 96 -2.98 13.12 6.96
N LEU A 97 -2.49 13.36 5.74
CA LEU A 97 -3.12 12.91 4.51
C LEU A 97 -3.14 11.37 4.42
N LYS A 98 -2.03 10.71 4.78
CA LYS A 98 -1.95 9.25 4.85
C LYS A 98 -2.86 8.65 5.94
N SER A 99 -2.89 9.27 7.12
CA SER A 99 -3.67 8.77 8.26
C SER A 99 -5.14 9.16 8.23
N ALA A 100 -5.59 9.90 7.21
CA ALA A 100 -6.96 10.34 7.10
C ALA A 100 -7.92 9.14 6.97
N GLY A 101 -8.92 9.09 7.84
CA GLY A 101 -9.90 8.01 7.93
C GLY A 101 -11.06 8.12 6.93
N SER A 102 -11.11 9.19 6.14
CA SER A 102 -12.16 9.39 5.13
C SER A 102 -11.66 10.14 3.91
N ASP A 103 -12.29 9.91 2.77
CA ASP A 103 -11.95 10.57 1.50
C ASP A 103 -12.22 12.08 1.55
N LYS A 104 -13.25 12.50 2.29
CA LYS A 104 -13.52 13.93 2.54
C LYS A 104 -12.36 14.60 3.29
N GLN A 105 -11.79 13.94 4.29
CA GLN A 105 -10.61 14.46 5.00
C GLN A 105 -9.38 14.49 4.09
N ARG A 106 -9.16 13.45 3.28
CA ARG A 106 -8.06 13.39 2.31
C ARG A 106 -8.12 14.54 1.32
N ARG A 107 -9.29 14.75 0.71
CA ARG A 107 -9.56 15.88 -0.20
C ARG A 107 -9.21 17.22 0.43
N LYS A 108 -9.73 17.48 1.64
CA LYS A 108 -9.47 18.72 2.37
C LYS A 108 -7.98 18.94 2.62
N ILE A 109 -7.29 17.92 3.14
CA ILE A 109 -5.85 18.03 3.43
C ILE A 109 -5.05 18.24 2.14
N ALA A 110 -5.42 17.55 1.05
CA ALA A 110 -4.76 17.70 -0.24
C ALA A 110 -4.94 19.12 -0.82
N SER A 111 -6.14 19.70 -0.71
CA SER A 111 -6.39 21.10 -1.07
C SER A 111 -5.53 22.06 -0.24
N GLU A 112 -5.47 21.87 1.08
CA GLU A 112 -4.62 22.70 1.95
C GLU A 112 -3.12 22.55 1.59
N MET A 113 -2.67 21.36 1.18
CA MET A 113 -1.29 21.14 0.73
C MET A 113 -1.02 21.83 -0.62
N LEU A 114 -1.96 21.79 -1.56
CA LEU A 114 -1.84 22.47 -2.86
C LEU A 114 -1.72 23.99 -2.74
N GLU A 115 -2.45 24.59 -1.79
CA GLU A 115 -2.38 26.04 -1.53
C GLU A 115 -1.01 26.47 -1.01
N LYS A 116 -0.33 25.57 -0.29
CA LYS A 116 0.99 25.84 0.31
C LYS A 116 2.15 25.40 -0.56
N LEU A 117 1.89 24.59 -1.59
CA LEU A 117 2.91 24.27 -2.57
C LEU A 117 3.20 25.50 -3.43
N PRO A 118 4.48 25.78 -3.72
CA PRO A 118 4.86 26.90 -4.58
C PRO A 118 4.17 26.77 -5.93
N LYS A 119 3.62 27.88 -6.42
CA LYS A 119 3.12 27.97 -7.79
C LYS A 119 4.33 27.96 -8.71
N THR A 120 4.33 27.03 -9.67
CA THR A 120 5.26 27.05 -10.80
C THR A 120 5.00 28.27 -11.68
#